data_AF-A0A399Y344-F1
#
_entry.id   AF-A0A399Y344-F1
#
_cell.length_a   1.000
_cell.length_b   1.000
_cell.length_c   1.000
_cell.angle_alpha   90.00
_cell.angle_beta   90.00
_cell.angle_gamma   90.00
#
_symmetry.space_group_name_H-M   'P 1'
#
loop_
_entity.id
_entity.type
_entity.pdbx_description
1 polymer ?
#
loop_
_entity_poly.entity_id
_entity_poly.type
_entity_poly.pdbx_seq_one_letter_code
_entity_poly.pdbx_strand_id
1 'polypeptide(L)'
;MKDLEFSKYTSNLDGVVLVDADQEKFHLVVDESFLRKLDQLLLDRDRRRAQKPAPKVVEAVEPAPRLDPVPRNPAEAISAVRGWYPGTDRMTSQTSVEEALILNLKSRMIQLPPLIFDESWASEKRKGGGWIVSFSFLLAGQARVAEWIVDDVKREVRAGNSLAEELQVYDSAKAKASQADKGKARLGRRRRA
;
A
#
# COMPACT_ATOMS: atom_id res chain seq x y z
N MET A 1 46.55 -7.59 -19.11
CA MET A 1 45.46 -6.72 -19.59
C MET A 1 44.27 -7.64 -19.85
N LYS A 2 43.25 -7.51 -19.00
CA LYS A 2 41.87 -8.05 -19.05
C LYS A 2 41.66 -9.48 -19.57
N ASP A 3 41.67 -10.41 -18.61
CA ASP A 3 40.83 -11.60 -18.65
C ASP A 3 39.36 -11.18 -18.43
N LEU A 4 38.47 -11.60 -19.33
CA LEU A 4 37.02 -11.53 -19.16
C LEU A 4 36.48 -12.95 -19.31
N GLU A 5 36.42 -13.65 -18.19
CA GLU A 5 35.67 -14.89 -18.04
C GLU A 5 34.17 -14.58 -18.22
N PHE A 6 33.60 -14.96 -19.37
CA PHE A 6 32.15 -15.04 -19.52
C PHE A 6 31.66 -16.31 -18.84
N SER A 7 31.28 -16.15 -17.58
CA SER A 7 30.56 -17.17 -16.81
C SER A 7 29.29 -17.61 -17.54
N LYS A 8 29.16 -18.92 -17.67
CA LYS A 8 28.02 -19.68 -18.21
C LYS A 8 26.67 -19.09 -17.80
N TYR A 9 25.86 -18.71 -18.79
CA TYR A 9 24.41 -18.67 -18.67
C TYR A 9 23.86 -19.98 -19.23
N THR A 10 23.39 -20.86 -18.35
CA THR A 10 22.52 -21.97 -18.72
C THR A 10 21.10 -21.42 -18.90
N SER A 11 20.71 -21.12 -20.15
CA SER A 11 19.30 -20.89 -20.49
C SER A 11 18.65 -22.20 -20.89
N ASN A 12 17.68 -22.66 -20.10
CA ASN A 12 16.77 -23.77 -20.43
C ASN A 12 15.71 -23.34 -21.47
N LEU A 13 16.15 -22.75 -22.58
CA LEU A 13 15.33 -22.38 -23.72
C LEU A 13 16.20 -22.54 -24.96
N ASP A 14 15.85 -23.51 -25.81
CA ASP A 14 16.54 -23.83 -27.06
C ASP A 14 16.53 -22.63 -28.01
N GLY A 15 17.60 -21.84 -27.97
CA GLY A 15 17.83 -20.74 -28.90
C GLY A 15 19.21 -20.12 -28.66
N VAL A 16 20.06 -20.13 -29.68
CA VAL A 16 21.39 -19.49 -29.64
C VAL A 16 21.23 -18.05 -30.11
N VAL A 17 21.52 -17.09 -29.23
CA VAL A 17 21.61 -15.69 -29.60
C VAL A 17 23.07 -15.38 -29.93
N LEU A 18 23.35 -15.16 -31.22
CA LEU A 18 24.65 -14.64 -31.65
C LEU A 18 24.60 -13.12 -31.59
N VAL A 19 25.51 -12.54 -30.80
CA VAL A 19 25.68 -11.09 -30.67
C VAL A 19 26.95 -10.71 -31.41
N ASP A 20 26.82 -9.94 -32.49
CA ASP A 20 27.95 -9.34 -33.18
C ASP A 20 28.36 -8.05 -32.45
N ALA A 21 29.65 -7.89 -32.16
CA ALA A 21 30.12 -6.90 -31.19
C ALA A 21 30.12 -5.45 -31.71
N ASP A 22 29.77 -5.22 -32.98
CA ASP A 22 29.92 -3.91 -33.63
C ASP A 22 28.72 -3.43 -34.46
N GLN A 23 27.53 -4.04 -34.35
CA GLN A 23 26.31 -3.51 -34.99
C GLN A 23 25.05 -3.61 -34.13
N GLU A 24 24.24 -2.54 -34.11
CA GLU A 24 22.91 -2.44 -33.46
C GLU A 24 21.82 -3.32 -34.13
N LYS A 25 22.16 -4.54 -34.57
CA LYS A 25 21.19 -5.51 -35.12
C LYS A 25 21.41 -6.88 -34.51
N PHE A 26 20.41 -7.33 -33.77
CA PHE A 26 20.35 -8.68 -33.22
C PHE A 26 19.68 -9.60 -34.25
N HIS A 27 20.40 -10.63 -34.68
CA HIS A 27 19.86 -11.69 -35.50
C HIS A 27 19.44 -12.85 -34.60
N LEU A 28 18.12 -12.96 -34.35
CA LEU A 28 17.57 -14.08 -33.60
C LEU A 28 17.44 -15.29 -34.54
N VAL A 29 18.29 -16.30 -34.35
CA VAL A 29 18.16 -17.58 -35.07
C VAL A 29 17.25 -18.47 -34.24
N VAL A 30 15.97 -18.52 -34.62
CA VAL A 30 14.96 -19.39 -34.03
C VAL A 30 14.64 -20.52 -34.98
N ASP A 31 14.44 -21.71 -34.41
CA ASP A 31 14.06 -22.86 -35.20
C ASP A 31 12.61 -22.72 -35.75
N GLU A 32 12.30 -23.43 -36.83
CA GLU A 32 10.98 -23.36 -37.46
C GLU A 32 9.86 -23.85 -36.54
N SER A 33 10.19 -24.71 -35.56
CA SER A 33 9.23 -25.22 -34.58
C SER A 33 8.81 -24.15 -33.58
N PHE A 34 9.72 -23.23 -33.25
CA PHE A 34 9.50 -22.07 -32.41
C PHE A 34 8.62 -21.04 -33.12
N LEU A 35 8.88 -20.78 -34.41
CA LEU A 35 8.02 -19.90 -35.21
C LEU A 35 6.58 -20.44 -35.29
N ARG A 36 6.40 -21.75 -35.48
CA ARG A 36 5.07 -22.38 -35.46
C ARG A 36 4.38 -22.28 -34.10
N LYS A 37 5.11 -22.48 -33.00
CA LYS A 37 4.57 -22.28 -31.63
C LYS A 37 4.20 -20.82 -31.36
N LEU A 38 5.00 -19.87 -31.86
CA LEU A 38 4.74 -18.44 -31.71
C LEU A 38 3.46 -18.02 -32.44
N ASP A 39 3.28 -18.48 -33.69
CA ASP A 39 2.05 -18.25 -34.45
C ASP A 39 0.82 -18.82 -33.75
N GLN A 40 0.94 -20.03 -33.20
CA GLN A 40 -0.16 -20.67 -32.48
C GLN A 40 -0.54 -19.92 -31.19
N LEU A 41 0.46 -19.40 -30.47
CA LEU A 41 0.24 -18.56 -29.28
C LEU A 41 -0.39 -17.19 -29.63
N LEU A 42 -0.01 -16.59 -30.76
CA LEU A 42 -0.60 -15.34 -31.22
C LEU A 42 -2.07 -15.54 -31.65
N LEU A 43 -2.36 -16.62 -32.36
CA LEU A 43 -3.73 -17.03 -32.70
C LEU A 43 -4.61 -17.28 -31.46
N ASP A 44 -4.07 -17.94 -30.43
CA ASP A 44 -4.78 -18.15 -29.18
C ASP A 44 -5.00 -16.84 -28.39
N ARG A 45 -4.05 -15.90 -28.46
CA ARG A 45 -4.18 -14.58 -27.84
C ARG A 45 -5.33 -13.78 -28.47
N ASP A 46 -5.45 -13.82 -29.79
CA ASP A 46 -6.48 -13.08 -30.51
C ASP A 46 -7.87 -13.71 -30.32
N ARG A 47 -7.94 -15.05 -30.22
CA ARG A 47 -9.18 -15.75 -29.82
C ARG A 47 -9.63 -15.38 -28.40
N ARG A 48 -8.69 -15.24 -27.45
CA ARG A 48 -9.00 -14.78 -26.08
C ARG A 48 -9.44 -13.32 -26.03
N ARG A 49 -8.95 -12.45 -26.93
CA ARG A 49 -9.43 -11.07 -27.06
C ARG A 49 -10.84 -11.00 -27.65
N ALA A 50 -11.14 -11.84 -28.64
CA ALA A 50 -12.47 -11.90 -29.26
C ALA A 50 -13.57 -12.48 -28.34
N GLN A 51 -13.19 -13.26 -27.32
CA GLN A 51 -14.11 -13.83 -26.33
C GLN A 51 -14.18 -13.06 -25.01
N LYS A 52 -13.53 -11.91 -24.88
CA LYS A 52 -13.68 -11.10 -23.66
C LYS A 52 -15.05 -10.41 -23.71
N PRO A 53 -16.03 -10.80 -22.88
CA PRO A 53 -17.28 -10.06 -22.80
C PRO A 53 -16.95 -8.61 -22.43
N ALA A 54 -17.62 -7.66 -23.11
CA ALA A 54 -17.49 -6.24 -22.83
C ALA A 54 -17.63 -6.02 -21.31
N PRO A 55 -16.74 -5.26 -20.65
CA PRO A 55 -16.95 -4.88 -19.26
C PRO A 55 -18.21 -4.03 -19.19
N LYS A 56 -19.32 -4.69 -18.81
CA LYS A 56 -20.57 -4.05 -18.44
C LYS A 56 -20.45 -3.67 -16.97
N VAL A 57 -21.04 -2.52 -16.65
CA VAL A 57 -21.11 -1.86 -15.34
C VAL A 57 -19.89 -1.00 -15.03
N VAL A 58 -19.96 0.25 -15.52
CA VAL A 58 -19.35 1.40 -14.87
C VAL A 58 -20.13 1.58 -13.56
N GLU A 59 -19.73 0.85 -12.53
CA GLU A 59 -20.17 1.14 -11.17
C GLU A 59 -19.63 2.54 -10.86
N ALA A 60 -20.52 3.47 -10.54
CA ALA A 60 -20.14 4.83 -10.22
C ALA A 60 -19.22 4.78 -9.00
N VAL A 61 -17.92 4.93 -9.24
CA VAL A 61 -16.94 5.17 -8.19
C VAL A 61 -17.35 6.48 -7.55
N GLU A 62 -18.00 6.41 -6.39
CA GLU A 62 -18.24 7.60 -5.59
C GLU A 62 -16.89 8.30 -5.39
N PRO A 63 -16.77 9.58 -5.78
CA PRO A 63 -15.50 10.28 -5.65
C PRO A 63 -15.11 10.25 -4.18
N ALA A 64 -13.84 9.92 -3.91
CA ALA A 64 -13.29 10.03 -2.58
C ALA A 64 -13.68 11.38 -1.96
N PRO A 65 -13.99 11.43 -0.65
CA PRO A 65 -14.36 12.67 0.02
C PRO A 65 -13.31 13.72 -0.33
N ARG A 66 -13.73 14.93 -0.69
CA ARG A 66 -12.80 16.03 -0.99
C ARG A 66 -12.71 16.93 0.21
N LEU A 67 -11.51 17.36 0.56
CA LEU A 67 -11.29 18.37 1.59
C LEU A 67 -11.98 19.69 1.20
N ASP A 68 -12.96 20.11 2.00
CA ASP A 68 -13.58 21.43 1.92
C ASP A 68 -14.04 21.88 3.32
N PRO A 69 -13.49 22.98 3.89
CA PRO A 69 -12.46 23.87 3.33
C PRO A 69 -11.04 23.27 3.37
N VAL A 70 -10.14 23.83 2.55
CA VAL A 70 -8.70 23.54 2.60
C VAL A 70 -8.11 24.10 3.90
N PRO A 71 -7.40 23.29 4.72
CA PRO A 71 -6.82 23.75 5.97
C PRO A 71 -5.79 24.87 5.82
N ARG A 72 -5.99 25.97 6.55
CA ARG A 72 -5.14 27.17 6.51
C ARG A 72 -4.19 27.27 7.69
N ASN A 73 -4.46 26.54 8.77
CA ASN A 73 -3.67 26.55 10.00
C ASN A 73 -3.44 25.13 10.55
N PRO A 74 -2.53 24.97 11.54
CA PRO A 74 -2.18 23.67 12.11
C PRO A 74 -3.37 22.90 12.69
N ALA A 75 -4.29 23.60 13.37
CA ALA A 75 -5.45 23.00 14.02
C ALA A 75 -6.49 22.50 13.01
N GLU A 76 -6.74 23.27 11.95
CA GLU A 76 -7.60 22.86 10.84
C GLU A 76 -7.03 21.62 10.12
N ALA A 77 -5.72 21.52 9.97
CA ALA A 77 -5.09 20.36 9.35
C ALA A 77 -5.30 19.09 10.20
N ILE A 78 -5.11 19.20 11.52
CA ILE A 78 -5.38 18.10 12.46
C ILE A 78 -6.86 17.71 12.43
N SER A 79 -7.77 18.68 12.48
CA SER A 79 -9.22 18.45 12.42
C SER A 79 -9.62 17.75 11.11
N ALA A 80 -9.07 18.19 9.98
CA ALA A 80 -9.30 17.59 8.68
C ALA A 80 -8.87 16.12 8.62
N VAL A 81 -7.72 15.77 9.23
CA VAL A 81 -7.27 14.38 9.32
C VAL A 81 -8.15 13.57 10.27
N ARG A 82 -8.44 14.07 11.47
CA ARG A 82 -9.29 13.39 12.47
C ARG A 82 -10.65 13.00 11.89
N GLY A 83 -11.29 13.92 11.18
CA GLY A 83 -12.58 13.73 10.53
C GLY A 83 -12.54 13.05 9.16
N TRP A 84 -11.37 12.66 8.67
CA TRP A 84 -11.26 12.04 7.35
C TRP A 84 -11.82 10.62 7.34
N TYR A 85 -12.48 10.24 6.25
CA TYR A 85 -12.96 8.89 6.02
C TYR A 85 -12.13 8.25 4.91
N PRO A 86 -11.10 7.45 5.23
CA PRO A 86 -10.22 6.91 4.22
C PRO A 86 -10.98 6.00 3.26
N GLY A 87 -10.83 6.24 1.97
CA GLY A 87 -11.36 5.39 0.91
C GLY A 87 -10.42 4.23 0.58
N THR A 88 -11.00 3.09 0.23
CA THR A 88 -10.37 2.06 -0.60
C THR A 88 -10.95 2.16 -2.01
N ASP A 89 -10.30 1.57 -3.01
CA ASP A 89 -10.74 1.55 -4.43
C ASP A 89 -12.20 1.09 -4.65
N ARG A 90 -12.81 0.48 -3.64
CA ARG A 90 -14.18 -0.06 -3.70
C ARG A 90 -15.16 0.59 -2.73
N MET A 91 -14.69 1.31 -1.70
CA MET A 91 -15.57 1.87 -0.67
C MET A 91 -14.85 2.85 0.25
N THR A 92 -15.55 3.91 0.65
CA THR A 92 -15.18 4.77 1.79
C THR A 92 -15.33 4.01 3.11
N SER A 93 -14.35 4.14 3.99
CA SER A 93 -14.47 3.69 5.38
C SER A 93 -15.70 4.34 6.01
N GLN A 94 -16.49 3.57 6.76
CA GLN A 94 -17.62 4.10 7.53
C GLN A 94 -17.18 4.83 8.81
N THR A 95 -15.89 4.72 9.15
CA THR A 95 -15.31 5.21 10.39
C THR A 95 -14.26 6.26 10.07
N SER A 96 -14.26 7.35 10.84
CA SER A 96 -13.26 8.41 10.69
C SER A 96 -11.87 7.93 11.12
N VAL A 97 -10.81 8.62 10.70
CA VAL A 97 -9.44 8.30 11.13
C VAL A 97 -9.33 8.33 12.65
N GLU A 98 -9.94 9.32 13.32
CA GLU A 98 -9.89 9.42 14.78
C GLU A 98 -10.50 8.20 15.46
N GLU A 99 -11.72 7.83 15.06
CA GLU A 99 -12.41 6.66 15.62
C GLU A 99 -11.66 5.37 15.32
N ALA A 100 -11.18 5.20 14.09
CA ALA A 100 -10.39 4.04 13.70
C ALA A 100 -9.10 3.94 14.52
N LEU A 101 -8.44 5.07 14.76
CA LEU A 101 -7.22 5.14 15.55
C LEU A 101 -7.48 4.77 17.01
N ILE A 102 -8.55 5.28 17.63
CA ILE A 102 -8.95 4.91 19.00
C ILE A 102 -9.20 3.40 19.10
N LEU A 103 -9.96 2.84 18.14
CA LEU A 103 -10.27 1.41 18.10
C LEU A 103 -9.00 0.56 17.92
N ASN A 104 -8.10 0.99 17.02
CA ASN A 104 -6.84 0.32 16.78
C ASN A 104 -5.91 0.35 18.01
N LEU A 105 -5.78 1.50 18.69
CA LEU A 105 -5.00 1.61 19.93
C LEU A 105 -5.56 0.69 21.02
N LYS A 106 -6.89 0.71 21.20
CA LYS A 106 -7.58 -0.16 22.17
C LYS A 106 -7.36 -1.65 21.86
N SER A 107 -7.37 -2.04 20.58
CA SER A 107 -7.09 -3.44 20.17
C SER A 107 -5.69 -3.90 20.57
N ARG A 108 -4.74 -2.95 20.66
CA ARG A 108 -3.35 -3.16 21.09
C ARG A 108 -3.16 -3.00 22.61
N MET A 109 -4.25 -2.87 23.38
CA MET A 109 -4.24 -2.60 24.82
C MET A 109 -3.55 -1.28 25.20
N ILE A 110 -3.56 -0.31 24.29
CA ILE A 110 -3.11 1.06 24.56
C ILE A 110 -4.35 1.89 24.89
N GLN A 111 -4.34 2.54 26.05
CA GLN A 111 -5.34 3.52 26.45
C GLN A 111 -4.62 4.82 26.78
N LEU A 112 -4.91 5.86 26.01
CA LEU A 112 -4.41 7.20 26.26
C LEU A 112 -5.51 8.00 26.99
N PRO A 113 -5.19 8.71 28.07
CA PRO A 113 -6.10 9.69 28.64
C PRO A 113 -6.50 10.72 27.57
N PRO A 114 -7.74 11.25 27.57
CA PRO A 114 -8.20 12.18 26.54
C PRO A 114 -7.26 13.37 26.29
N LEU A 115 -6.74 13.98 27.36
CA LEU A 115 -5.76 15.07 27.26
C LEU A 115 -4.50 14.65 26.50
N ILE A 116 -3.92 13.50 26.86
CA ILE A 116 -2.72 12.98 26.20
C ILE A 116 -3.02 12.61 24.75
N PHE A 117 -4.20 12.07 24.47
CA PHE A 117 -4.62 11.76 23.11
C PHE A 117 -4.67 13.01 22.24
N ASP A 118 -5.25 14.11 22.74
CA ASP A 118 -5.30 15.38 22.01
C ASP A 118 -3.89 16.00 21.85
N GLU A 119 -3.06 15.96 22.88
CA GLU A 119 -1.66 16.44 22.84
C GLU A 119 -0.74 15.59 21.95
N SER A 120 -1.12 14.36 21.63
CA SER A 120 -0.34 13.45 20.78
C SER A 120 -0.37 13.83 19.31
N TRP A 121 -1.25 14.76 18.92
CA TRP A 121 -1.35 15.28 17.56
C TRP A 121 -0.43 16.48 17.37
N ALA A 122 0.28 16.49 16.24
CA ALA A 122 1.03 17.64 15.78
C ALA A 122 0.84 17.82 14.28
N SER A 123 1.13 19.01 13.77
CA SER A 123 1.13 19.27 12.34
C SER A 123 2.23 20.23 11.92
N GLU A 124 2.76 20.00 10.72
CA GLU A 124 3.84 20.76 10.11
C GLU A 124 3.45 21.15 8.68
N LYS A 125 3.74 22.39 8.30
CA LYS A 125 3.46 22.87 6.94
C LYS A 125 4.52 22.36 5.97
N ARG A 126 4.10 21.81 4.83
CA ARG A 126 5.02 21.31 3.80
C ARG A 126 5.53 22.45 2.91
N LYS A 127 6.79 22.35 2.48
CA LYS A 127 7.38 23.31 1.53
C LYS A 127 6.64 23.38 0.18
N GLY A 128 5.99 22.29 -0.23
CA GLY A 128 5.30 22.19 -1.52
C GLY A 128 3.79 22.45 -1.48
N GLY A 129 3.26 23.01 -0.38
CA GLY A 129 1.82 23.10 -0.15
C GLY A 129 1.29 21.93 0.67
N GLY A 130 0.20 22.18 1.41
CA GLY A 130 -0.41 21.24 2.32
C GLY A 130 0.31 21.06 3.66
N TRP A 131 -0.07 19.99 4.38
CA TRP A 131 0.35 19.72 5.76
C TRP A 131 0.80 18.26 5.93
N ILE A 132 1.71 18.04 6.86
CA ILE A 132 1.95 16.73 7.48
C ILE A 132 1.28 16.79 8.84
N VAL A 133 0.40 15.84 9.12
CA VAL A 133 -0.21 15.66 10.44
C VAL A 133 0.36 14.38 11.03
N SER A 134 0.87 14.45 12.24
CA SER A 134 1.46 13.31 12.94
C SER A 134 0.71 13.00 14.22
N PHE A 135 0.58 11.71 14.54
CA PHE A 135 0.10 11.22 15.82
C PHE A 135 1.18 10.36 16.48
N SER A 136 1.57 10.71 17.70
CA SER A 136 2.65 10.05 18.43
C SER A 136 2.14 9.29 19.65
N PHE A 137 2.58 8.05 19.86
CA PHE A 137 2.25 7.29 21.07
C PHE A 137 3.37 6.32 21.46
N LEU A 138 3.32 5.84 22.70
CA LEU A 138 4.27 4.84 23.19
C LEU A 138 3.71 3.42 23.04
N LEU A 139 4.51 2.52 22.50
CA LEU A 139 4.24 1.07 22.47
C LEU A 139 5.48 0.32 22.92
N ALA A 140 5.35 -0.44 24.01
CA ALA A 140 6.46 -1.20 24.61
C ALA A 140 7.72 -0.35 24.88
N GLY A 141 7.52 0.88 25.37
CA GLY A 141 8.61 1.82 25.68
C GLY A 141 9.23 2.54 24.48
N GLN A 142 8.72 2.29 23.26
CA GLN A 142 9.20 2.95 22.04
C GLN A 142 8.16 3.95 21.52
N ALA A 143 8.61 5.14 21.14
CA ALA A 143 7.80 6.12 20.44
C ALA A 143 7.46 5.62 19.02
N ARG A 144 6.19 5.74 18.66
CA ARG A 144 5.64 5.39 17.35
C ARG A 144 4.95 6.63 16.81
N VAL A 145 5.19 6.94 15.54
CA VAL A 145 4.65 8.13 14.87
C VAL A 145 3.93 7.69 13.62
N ALA A 146 2.63 7.98 13.56
CA ALA A 146 1.81 7.82 12.37
C ALA A 146 1.69 9.16 11.67
N GLU A 147 1.84 9.19 10.34
CA GLU A 147 1.85 10.43 9.57
C GLU A 147 0.80 10.40 8.45
N TRP A 148 0.07 11.50 8.30
CA TRP A 148 -0.86 11.76 7.19
C TRP A 148 -0.43 13.00 6.43
N ILE A 149 -0.57 12.93 5.11
CA ILE A 149 -0.32 14.04 4.21
C ILE A 149 -1.66 14.62 3.81
N VAL A 150 -1.86 15.89 4.15
CA VAL A 150 -2.98 16.71 3.68
C VAL A 150 -2.50 17.45 2.44
N ASP A 151 -3.04 17.09 1.27
CA ASP A 151 -2.72 17.73 -0.01
C ASP A 151 -3.80 18.79 -0.32
N ASP A 152 -3.39 20.06 -0.34
CA ASP A 152 -4.27 21.21 -0.57
C ASP A 152 -4.70 21.33 -2.03
N VAL A 153 -3.84 20.91 -2.97
CA VAL A 153 -4.11 20.92 -4.41
C VAL A 153 -5.08 19.81 -4.77
N LYS A 154 -4.79 18.58 -4.36
CA LYS A 154 -5.64 17.40 -4.64
C LYS A 154 -6.86 17.33 -3.72
N ARG A 155 -6.88 18.10 -2.65
CA ARG A 155 -7.94 18.11 -1.63
C ARG A 155 -8.18 16.72 -1.06
N GLU A 156 -7.10 16.02 -0.73
CA GLU A 156 -7.14 14.66 -0.18
C GLU A 156 -6.28 14.54 1.08
N VAL A 157 -6.66 13.61 1.95
CA VAL A 157 -5.81 13.11 3.03
C VAL A 157 -5.36 11.69 2.67
N ARG A 158 -4.05 11.45 2.74
CA ARG A 158 -3.46 10.13 2.49
C ARG A 158 -2.49 9.74 3.60
N ALA A 159 -2.33 8.44 3.84
CA ALA A 159 -1.28 7.93 4.72
C ALA A 159 0.10 8.35 4.18
N GLY A 160 0.92 8.96 5.03
CA GLY A 160 2.31 9.31 4.77
C GLY A 160 3.29 8.18 5.11
N ASN A 161 2.88 7.25 5.98
CA ASN A 161 3.68 6.08 6.34
C ASN A 161 2.82 4.82 6.58
N SER A 162 3.47 3.66 6.71
CA SER A 162 2.79 2.37 6.88
C SER A 162 1.98 2.28 8.18
N LEU A 163 2.43 2.96 9.24
CA LEU A 163 1.71 2.95 10.52
C LEU A 163 0.39 3.73 10.41
N ALA A 164 0.38 4.86 9.70
CA ALA A 164 -0.85 5.60 9.41
C ALA A 164 -1.80 4.79 8.54
N GLU A 165 -1.28 4.07 7.53
CA GLU A 165 -2.10 3.17 6.70
C GLU A 165 -2.76 2.07 7.53
N GLU A 166 -2.03 1.50 8.49
CA GLU A 166 -2.56 0.50 9.42
C GLU A 166 -3.59 1.10 10.40
N LEU A 167 -3.37 2.34 10.87
CA LEU A 167 -4.19 2.98 11.89
C LEU A 167 -5.45 3.65 11.35
N GLN A 168 -5.44 4.13 10.11
CA GLN A 168 -6.53 4.92 9.53
C GLN A 168 -7.77 4.09 9.19
N VAL A 169 -7.63 2.76 9.01
CA VAL A 169 -8.76 1.85 8.79
C VAL A 169 -8.84 0.87 9.96
N TYR A 170 -10.03 0.72 10.55
CA TYR A 170 -10.26 -0.32 11.55
C TYR A 170 -10.89 -1.56 10.92
N ASP A 171 -10.16 -2.66 10.95
CA ASP A 171 -10.66 -3.97 10.53
C ASP A 171 -10.86 -4.88 11.74
N SER A 172 -12.12 -5.07 12.12
CA SER A 172 -12.50 -5.89 13.28
C SER A 172 -12.11 -7.37 13.16
N ALA A 173 -11.97 -7.90 11.94
CA ALA A 173 -11.53 -9.28 11.72
C ALA A 173 -10.02 -9.44 11.98
N LYS A 174 -9.20 -8.48 11.52
CA LYS A 174 -7.76 -8.45 11.83
C LYS A 174 -7.48 -8.27 13.33
N ALA A 175 -8.27 -7.41 13.99
CA ALA A 175 -8.14 -7.21 15.44
C ALA A 175 -8.35 -8.50 16.24
N LYS A 176 -9.37 -9.31 15.87
CA LYS A 176 -9.63 -10.61 16.51
C LYS A 176 -8.54 -11.64 16.23
N ALA A 177 -8.01 -11.69 15.00
CA ALA A 177 -6.93 -12.61 14.63
C ALA A 177 -5.64 -12.34 15.44
N SER A 178 -5.27 -11.07 15.62
CA SER A 178 -4.08 -10.67 16.41
C SER A 178 -4.21 -11.03 17.90
N GLN A 179 -5.42 -10.94 18.46
CA GLN A 179 -5.69 -11.37 19.84
C GLN A 179 -5.67 -12.89 20.02
N ALA A 180 -6.21 -13.64 19.05
CA ALA A 180 -6.24 -15.11 19.09
C ALA A 180 -4.82 -15.72 19.05
N ASP A 181 -3.91 -15.13 18.28
CA ASP A 181 -2.55 -15.61 18.13
C ASP A 181 -1.73 -15.42 19.43
N LYS A 182 -1.91 -14.30 20.12
CA LYS A 182 -1.33 -14.06 21.46
C LYS A 182 -1.86 -15.02 22.53
N GLY A 183 -3.12 -15.45 22.42
CA GLY A 183 -3.71 -16.47 23.30
C GLY A 183 -3.03 -17.84 23.17
N LYS A 184 -2.72 -18.26 21.95
CA LYS A 184 -2.02 -19.53 21.68
C LYS A 184 -0.56 -19.52 22.15
N ALA A 185 0.16 -18.41 21.93
CA ALA A 185 1.54 -18.26 22.40
C ALA A 185 1.67 -18.37 23.94
N ARG A 186 0.67 -17.89 24.69
CA ARG A 186 0.63 -18.02 26.15
C ARG A 186 0.28 -19.43 26.64
N LEU A 187 -0.56 -20.18 25.93
CA LEU A 187 -0.88 -21.57 26.30
C LEU A 187 0.27 -22.56 26.01
N GLY A 188 1.09 -22.31 24.99
CA GLY A 188 2.25 -23.16 24.66
C GLY A 188 3.38 -23.12 25.70
N ARG A 189 3.50 -22.01 26.46
CA ARG A 189 4.56 -21.83 27.47
C ARG A 189 4.27 -22.48 28.83
N ARG A 190 3.02 -22.87 29.11
CA ARG A 190 2.62 -23.49 30.39
C ARG A 190 2.67 -25.01 30.41
N ARG A 191 3.01 -25.66 29.29
CA ARG A 191 3.14 -27.13 29.18
C ARG A 191 4.59 -27.65 29.19
N ARG A 192 5.57 -26.80 29.54
CA ARG A 192 6.99 -27.17 29.69
C ARG A 192 7.56 -26.69 31.03
N ALA A 193 6.82 -26.91 32.11
CA ALA A 193 7.31 -26.82 33.47
C ALA A 193 7.01 -28.14 34.16
#